data_AF-A0A6J6H7B2-F1
#
_entry.id   AF-A0A6J6H7B2-F1
#
_cell.length_a   1.000
_cell.length_b   1.000
_cell.length_c   1.000
_cell.angle_alpha   90.00
_cell.angle_beta   90.00
_cell.angle_gamma   90.00
#
_symmetry.space_group_name_H-M   'P 1'
#
loop_
_entity.id
_entity.type
_entity.pdbx_description
1 polymer ?
#
loop_
_entity_poly.entity_id
_entity_poly.type
_entity_poly.pdbx_seq_one_letter_code
_entity_poly.pdbx_strand_id
1 'polypeptide(L)' 'MDELEERIIELAAKEELKSMRPELDGLAVMERLGLPAGPIVGQALSFLLEIRLEEGLIGDEEIGRRLDVWWSEQSAVG' A
#
# COMPACT_ATOMS: atom_id res chain seq x y z
N MET A 1 -38.52 -3.76 -2.18
CA MET A 1 -37.84 -2.82 -1.26
C MET A 1 -37.15 -3.65 -0.19
N ASP A 2 -36.54 -4.78 -0.56
CA ASP A 2 -35.24 -4.97 -1.22
C ASP A 2 -34.08 -4.86 -0.23
N GLU A 3 -33.74 -6.03 0.31
CA GLU A 3 -32.57 -6.37 1.14
C GLU A 3 -31.21 -6.06 0.46
N LEU A 4 -31.25 -5.42 -0.71
CA LEU A 4 -30.13 -4.98 -1.51
C LEU A 4 -29.59 -3.61 -1.08
N GLU A 5 -30.41 -2.78 -0.44
CA GLU A 5 -30.02 -1.40 -0.08
C GLU A 5 -29.08 -1.33 1.15
N GLU A 6 -29.17 -2.29 2.08
CA GLU A 6 -28.34 -2.29 3.30
C GLU A 6 -26.86 -2.65 3.01
N ARG A 7 -26.57 -3.42 1.95
CA ARG A 7 -25.17 -3.76 1.58
C ARG A 7 -24.41 -2.63 0.89
N ILE A 8 -25.11 -1.63 0.35
CA ILE A 8 -24.48 -0.54 -0.40
C ILE A 8 -23.93 0.53 0.56
N ILE A 9 -24.54 0.70 1.73
CA ILE A 9 -24.16 1.73 2.70
C ILE A 9 -22.89 1.35 3.47
N GLU A 10 -22.66 0.07 3.77
CA GLU A 10 -21.40 -0.39 4.39
C GLU A 10 -20.18 -0.30 3.46
N LEU A 11 -20.39 -0.29 2.13
CA LEU A 11 -19.30 -0.15 1.16
C LEU A 11 -18.75 1.29 1.12
N ALA A 12 -19.60 2.30 1.29
CA ALA A 12 -19.22 3.71 1.20
C ALA A 12 -18.39 4.21 2.40
N ALA A 13 -18.66 3.73 3.61
CA ALA A 13 -17.87 4.09 4.80
C ALA A 13 -16.43 3.54 4.78
N LYS A 14 -16.19 2.47 3.99
CA LYS A 14 -14.84 1.94 3.72
C LYS A 14 -14.07 2.73 2.65
N GLU A 15 -14.67 3.73 2.01
CA GLU A 15 -14.03 4.52 0.95
C GLU A 15 -13.30 5.77 1.46
N GLU A 16 -13.62 6.26 2.66
CA GLU A 16 -12.98 7.48 3.19
C GLU A 16 -11.59 7.21 3.80
N LEU A 17 -11.41 6.05 4.46
CA LEU A 17 -10.08 5.52 4.84
C LEU A 17 -9.25 5.05 3.63
N LYS A 18 -9.88 4.80 2.47
CA LYS A 18 -9.21 4.47 1.19
C LYS A 18 -8.67 5.69 0.43
N SER A 19 -8.96 6.92 0.87
CA SER A 19 -8.47 8.11 0.16
C SER A 19 -6.97 8.34 0.36
N MET A 20 -6.41 7.88 1.47
CA MET A 20 -4.95 7.91 1.65
C MET A 20 -4.31 6.78 0.86
N ARG A 21 -3.56 7.18 -0.16
CA ARG A 21 -2.76 6.28 -0.99
C ARG A 21 -1.28 6.43 -0.63
N PRO A 22 -0.52 5.33 -0.58
CA PRO A 22 0.94 5.41 -0.53
C PRO A 22 1.48 6.18 -1.74
N GLU A 23 2.71 6.66 -1.64
CA GLU A 23 3.35 7.39 -2.75
C GLU A 23 3.63 6.49 -3.96
N LEU A 24 3.89 5.19 -3.74
CA LEU A 24 4.01 4.20 -4.81
C LEU A 24 2.80 3.27 -4.80
N ASP A 25 2.31 2.94 -5.99
CA ASP A 25 1.25 1.94 -6.17
C ASP A 25 1.80 0.52 -6.28
N GLY A 26 0.89 -0.46 -6.29
CA GLY A 26 1.28 -1.87 -6.33
C GLY A 26 2.04 -2.26 -7.60
N LEU A 27 1.79 -1.59 -8.73
CA LEU A 27 2.52 -1.85 -9.97
C LEU A 27 3.95 -1.34 -9.85
N ALA A 28 4.15 -0.12 -9.37
CA ALA A 28 5.46 0.46 -9.13
C ALA A 28 6.29 -0.36 -8.13
N VAL A 29 5.65 -0.89 -7.08
CA VAL A 29 6.29 -1.81 -6.12
C VAL A 29 6.73 -3.10 -6.82
N MET A 30 5.86 -3.72 -7.62
CA MET A 30 6.18 -4.95 -8.35
C MET A 30 7.31 -4.74 -9.35
N GLU A 31 7.29 -3.66 -10.12
CA GLU A 31 8.33 -3.33 -11.10
C GLU A 31 9.67 -3.03 -10.43
N ARG A 32 9.67 -2.25 -9.35
CA ARG A 32 10.88 -1.88 -8.62
C ARG A 32 11.55 -3.06 -7.94
N LEU A 33 10.75 -3.93 -7.29
CA LEU A 33 11.27 -5.08 -6.55
C LEU A 33 11.39 -6.36 -7.40
N GLY A 34 10.86 -6.35 -8.64
CA GLY A 34 10.82 -7.53 -9.51
C GLY A 34 9.94 -8.65 -8.98
N LEU A 35 8.88 -8.31 -8.25
CA LEU A 35 8.02 -9.28 -7.55
C LEU A 35 6.70 -9.53 -8.29
N PRO A 36 6.18 -10.77 -8.27
CA PRO A 36 4.84 -11.05 -8.76
C PRO A 36 3.77 -10.51 -7.79
N ALA A 37 2.55 -10.34 -8.28
CA ALA A 37 1.40 -10.01 -7.45
C ALA A 37 1.22 -11.06 -6.33
N GLY A 38 1.16 -10.60 -5.08
CA GLY A 38 1.11 -11.50 -3.94
C GLY A 38 1.02 -10.78 -2.59
N PRO A 39 0.98 -11.54 -1.48
CA PRO A 39 0.83 -10.98 -0.13
C PRO A 39 1.95 -10.01 0.23
N ILE A 40 3.15 -10.20 -0.33
CA ILE A 40 4.29 -9.33 -0.09
C ILE A 40 4.11 -7.92 -0.65
N VAL A 41 3.43 -7.79 -1.80
CA VAL A 41 3.11 -6.48 -2.39
C VAL A 41 2.14 -5.73 -1.47
N GLY A 42 1.19 -6.43 -0.84
CA GLY A 42 0.32 -5.86 0.17
C GLY A 42 1.06 -5.34 1.40
N GLN A 43 2.08 -6.08 1.87
CA GLN A 43 2.93 -5.65 2.98
C GLN A 43 3.77 -4.43 2.62
N ALA A 44 4.35 -4.40 1.42
CA ALA A 44 5.05 -3.22 0.90
C ALA A 44 4.12 -2.00 0.86
N LEU A 45 2.90 -2.14 0.34
CA LEU A 45 1.92 -1.04 0.31
C LEU A 45 1.53 -0.54 1.71
N SER A 46 1.41 -1.45 2.70
CA SER A 46 1.18 -1.07 4.11
C SER A 46 2.34 -0.24 4.64
N PHE A 47 3.57 -0.70 4.44
CA PHE A 47 4.77 0.00 4.87
C PHE A 47 4.88 1.41 4.25
N LEU A 48 4.58 1.54 2.97
CA LEU A 48 4.58 2.84 2.28
C LEU A 48 3.48 3.77 2.79
N LEU A 49 2.33 3.21 3.18
CA LEU A 49 1.23 3.99 3.78
C LEU A 49 1.58 4.45 5.19
N GLU A 50 2.31 3.65 5.96
CA GLU A 50 2.82 4.05 7.27
C GLU A 50 3.77 5.24 7.16
N ILE A 51 4.73 5.19 6.23
CA ILE A 51 5.60 6.35 5.93
C ILE A 51 4.78 7.57 5.52
N ARG A 52 3.76 7.38 4.66
CA ARG A 52 2.87 8.46 4.22
C ARG A 52 2.13 9.13 5.37
N LEU A 53 1.76 8.36 6.40
CA LEU A 53 1.06 8.81 7.59
C LEU A 53 2.00 9.54 8.57
N GLU A 54 3.22 9.06 8.74
CA GLU A 54 4.19 9.60 9.70
C GLU A 54 4.98 10.80 9.15
N GLU A 55 5.52 10.66 7.94
CA GLU A 55 6.47 11.61 7.33
C GLU A 55 5.81 12.47 6.23
N GLY A 56 4.61 12.10 5.77
CA GLY A 56 3.92 12.82 4.70
C GLY A 56 4.38 12.39 3.31
N LEU A 57 4.50 13.33 2.37
CA LEU A 57 5.09 13.04 1.05
C LEU A 57 6.59 13.28 1.14
N ILE A 58 7.38 12.23 0.99
CA ILE A 58 8.85 12.28 1.02
C ILE A 58 9.47 12.24 -0.38
N GLY A 59 8.67 11.94 -1.41
CA GLY A 59 9.06 11.95 -2.81
C GLY A 59 9.58 10.61 -3.33
N ASP A 60 9.41 10.39 -4.63
CA ASP A 60 9.65 9.12 -5.34
C ASP A 60 11.04 8.50 -5.10
N GLU A 61 12.09 9.32 -4.99
CA GLU A 61 13.45 8.82 -4.74
C GLU A 61 13.64 8.29 -3.32
N GLU A 62 13.18 9.01 -2.30
CA GLU A 62 13.33 8.60 -0.90
C GLU A 62 12.39 7.44 -0.58
N ILE A 63 11.13 7.50 -1.02
CA ILE A 63 10.16 6.42 -0.80
C ILE A 63 10.64 5.12 -1.47
N GLY A 64 11.23 5.22 -2.67
CA GLY A 64 11.83 4.09 -3.35
C GLY A 64 13.01 3.49 -2.58
N ARG A 65 13.91 4.34 -2.05
CA ARG A 65 15.02 3.86 -1.21
C ARG A 65 14.54 3.16 0.05
N ARG A 66 13.53 3.72 0.73
CA ARG A 66 12.92 3.09 1.92
C ARG A 66 12.30 1.73 1.57
N LEU A 67 11.63 1.63 0.43
CA LEU A 67 11.07 0.37 -0.05
C LEU A 67 12.15 -0.69 -0.29
N ASP A 68 13.27 -0.33 -0.92
CA ASP A 68 14.39 -1.26 -1.16
C ASP A 68 15.00 -1.77 0.14
N VAL A 69 15.22 -0.86 1.10
CA VAL A 69 15.77 -1.20 2.43
C VAL A 69 14.84 -2.15 3.16
N TRP A 70 13.55 -1.80 3.24
CA TRP A 70 12.54 -2.65 3.86
C TRP A 70 12.49 -4.04 3.21
N TRP A 71 12.55 -4.10 1.87
CA TRP A 71 12.52 -5.37 1.16
C TRP A 71 13.76 -6.22 1.44
N SER A 72 14.94 -5.60 1.54
CA SER A 72 16.17 -6.27 1.93
C SER A 72 16.07 -6.87 3.34
N GLU A 73 15.41 -6.17 4.27
CA GLU A 73 15.18 -6.68 5.64
C GLU A 73 14.18 -7.84 5.66
N GLN A 74 13.08 -7.74 4.90
CA GLN A 74 12.11 -8.84 4.78
C GLN A 74 12.71 -10.08 4.13
N SER A 75 13.55 -9.91 3.11
CA SER A 75 14.22 -11.01 2.41
C SER A 75 15.32 -11.67 3.25
N ALA A 76 15.89 -10.97 4.23
CA ALA A 76 16.91 -11.52 5.12
C ALA A 76 16.32 -12.39 6.26
N VAL A 77 15.01 -12.36 6.47
CA VAL A 77 14.30 -13.09 7.54
C VAL A 77 13.67 -14.41 7.02
N GLY A 78 13.84 -14.73 5.73
CA GLY A 78 13.45 -16.02 5.12
C GLY A 78 14.62 -16.97 4.90
#